data_AF-A0AAE3SFA3-F1
#
_entry.id   AF-A0AAE3SFA3-F1
#
_cell.length_a   1.000
_cell.length_b   1.000
_cell.length_c   1.000
_cell.angle_alpha   90.00
_cell.angle_beta   90.00
_cell.angle_gamma   90.00
#
_symmetry.space_group_name_H-M   'P 1'
#
loop_
_entity.id
_entity.type
_entity.pdbx_description
1 polymer ?
#
loop_
_entity_poly.entity_id
_entity_poly.type
_entity_poly.pdbx_seq_one_letter_code
_entity_poly.pdbx_strand_id
1 'polypeptide(L)'
;MESILKLTSKDANVVILFDENQDIFERQFQIPEHDSFIKLQLKYNFRNTLAISDYVTDKTNIPISSKETPEGLPVDTVSFSNVEELTKQLEFTIQRLVTIEKISCSDITILVDGHLNEHPLNQVEKIASYPLVPWHNDGEREGKALHFTSINRFKGLESPIVLLILNGGIEDVNTKMFYTQCTRAKSMLKVFCKN
;
A
#
# COMPACT_ATOMS: atom_id res chain seq x y z
N MET A 1 18.19 14.89 -11.49
CA MET A 1 19.11 14.06 -10.68
C MET A 1 20.56 14.53 -10.72
N GLU A 2 21.06 15.10 -11.83
CA GLU A 2 22.39 15.75 -11.87
C GLU A 2 22.65 16.66 -10.66
N SER A 3 21.65 17.43 -10.23
CA SER A 3 21.78 18.36 -9.10
C SER A 3 22.03 17.68 -7.75
N ILE A 4 21.56 16.43 -7.53
CA ILE A 4 21.82 15.67 -6.28
C ILE A 4 23.19 15.00 -6.35
N LEU A 5 23.60 14.48 -7.51
CA LEU A 5 24.95 13.94 -7.70
C LEU A 5 26.03 15.03 -7.59
N LYS A 6 25.70 16.29 -7.91
CA LYS A 6 26.59 17.45 -7.66
C LYS A 6 26.78 17.76 -6.17
N LEU A 7 25.95 17.21 -5.28
CA LEU A 7 26.07 17.38 -3.82
C LEU A 7 26.92 16.28 -3.16
N THR A 8 27.29 15.23 -3.90
CA THR A 8 28.14 14.16 -3.38
C THR A 8 29.62 14.51 -3.54
N SER A 9 30.47 14.08 -2.58
CA SER A 9 31.92 14.21 -2.73
C SER A 9 32.42 13.44 -3.96
N LYS A 10 33.57 13.85 -4.50
CA LYS A 10 34.15 13.24 -5.72
C LYS A 10 34.44 11.73 -5.58
N ASP A 11 34.64 11.26 -4.35
CA ASP A 11 34.95 9.86 -4.03
C ASP A 11 33.74 9.09 -3.46
N ALA A 12 32.53 9.65 -3.55
CA ALA A 12 31.34 9.02 -3.01
C ALA A 12 30.91 7.79 -3.84
N ASN A 13 30.59 6.69 -3.16
CA ASN A 13 29.90 5.57 -3.77
C ASN A 13 28.39 5.83 -3.76
N VAL A 14 27.77 5.82 -4.94
CA VAL A 14 26.34 6.11 -5.10
C VAL A 14 25.58 4.84 -5.48
N VAL A 15 24.54 4.51 -4.71
CA VAL A 15 23.60 3.43 -5.03
C VAL A 15 22.22 4.04 -5.28
N ILE A 16 21.63 3.71 -6.42
CA ILE A 16 20.30 4.18 -6.82
C ILE A 16 19.35 2.97 -6.82
N LEU A 17 18.35 3.00 -5.96
CA LEU A 17 17.26 2.02 -5.93
C LEU A 17 16.03 2.65 -6.57
N PHE A 18 15.49 1.99 -7.59
CA PHE A 18 14.37 2.52 -8.37
C PHE A 18 13.43 1.41 -8.82
N ASP A 19 12.13 1.70 -8.78
CA ASP A 19 11.06 0.85 -9.30
C ASP A 19 10.10 1.74 -10.11
N GLU A 20 10.09 1.54 -11.42
CA GLU A 20 9.33 2.33 -12.39
C GLU A 20 7.81 2.17 -12.27
N ASN A 21 7.36 1.00 -11.80
CA ASN A 21 5.94 0.70 -11.57
C ASN A 21 5.40 1.40 -10.33
N GLN A 22 6.31 1.90 -9.50
CA GLN A 22 6.04 2.62 -8.28
C GLN A 22 6.17 4.15 -8.43
N ASP A 23 6.36 4.67 -9.66
CA ASP A 23 6.33 6.11 -9.94
C ASP A 23 4.90 6.64 -10.01
N ILE A 24 4.27 6.79 -8.84
CA ILE A 24 2.90 7.32 -8.68
C ILE A 24 2.81 8.84 -8.72
N PHE A 25 3.95 9.53 -8.76
CA PHE A 25 4.05 10.99 -8.78
C PHE A 25 4.45 11.52 -10.16
N GLU A 26 4.54 10.63 -11.16
CA GLU A 26 4.91 10.94 -12.54
C GLU A 26 6.17 11.81 -12.63
N ARG A 27 7.16 11.53 -11.77
CA ARG A 27 8.36 12.38 -11.66
C ARG A 27 9.29 12.24 -12.87
N GLN A 28 8.93 11.41 -13.85
CA GLN A 28 9.72 11.11 -15.06
C GLN A 28 11.18 10.85 -14.70
N PHE A 29 11.39 10.02 -13.67
CA PHE A 29 12.72 9.76 -13.18
C PHE A 29 13.54 9.02 -14.25
N GLN A 30 14.66 9.63 -14.63
CA GLN A 30 15.63 9.02 -15.53
C GLN A 30 16.92 8.78 -14.77
N ILE A 31 17.43 7.54 -14.87
CA ILE A 31 18.77 7.20 -14.41
C ILE A 31 19.75 7.87 -15.38
N PRO A 32 20.71 8.69 -14.91
CA PRO A 32 21.73 9.31 -15.73
C PRO A 32 22.43 8.26 -16.56
N GLU A 33 22.51 8.51 -17.86
CA GLU A 33 23.26 7.70 -18.82
C GLU A 33 24.76 8.00 -18.69
N HIS A 34 25.32 7.90 -17.47
CA HIS A 34 26.76 7.96 -17.28
C HIS A 34 27.33 6.54 -17.30
N ASP A 35 28.47 6.37 -17.99
CA ASP A 35 29.24 5.12 -18.09
C ASP A 35 29.71 4.55 -16.72
N SER A 36 29.42 5.24 -15.61
CA SER A 36 29.84 4.89 -14.26
C SER A 36 28.82 4.05 -13.47
N PHE A 37 27.58 3.87 -13.94
CA PHE A 37 26.57 3.09 -13.21
C PHE A 37 26.41 1.67 -13.78
N ILE A 38 26.56 0.67 -12.92
CA ILE A 38 26.20 -0.72 -13.23
C ILE A 38 24.71 -0.91 -12.91
N LYS A 39 23.90 -1.19 -13.94
CA LYS A 39 22.47 -1.50 -13.76
C LYS A 39 22.29 -2.97 -13.41
N LEU A 40 21.74 -3.22 -12.22
CA LEU A 40 21.31 -4.55 -11.78
C LEU A 40 19.80 -4.58 -11.60
N GLN A 41 19.13 -5.55 -12.24
CA GLN A 41 17.69 -5.74 -12.10
C GLN A 41 17.41 -6.87 -11.11
N LEU A 42 16.73 -6.53 -10.01
CA LEU A 42 16.19 -7.51 -9.07
C LEU A 42 14.88 -8.06 -9.66
N LYS A 43 14.81 -9.38 -9.84
CA LYS A 43 13.71 -10.03 -10.56
C LYS A 43 12.63 -10.62 -9.66
N TYR A 44 12.96 -10.94 -8.41
CA TYR A 44 12.10 -11.75 -7.56
C TYR A 44 11.51 -10.95 -6.41
N ASN A 45 10.21 -11.09 -6.21
CA ASN A 45 9.48 -10.63 -5.06
C ASN A 45 9.52 -11.70 -3.95
N PHE A 46 9.85 -11.25 -2.74
CA PHE A 46 9.85 -12.03 -1.51
C PHE A 46 9.03 -11.34 -0.39
N ARG A 47 8.32 -10.26 -0.71
CA ARG A 47 7.64 -9.38 0.26
C ARG A 47 6.23 -9.85 0.56
N ASN A 48 5.44 -10.02 -0.50
CA ASN A 48 4.01 -10.30 -0.40
C ASN A 48 3.70 -11.71 -0.86
N THR A 49 2.56 -12.27 -0.44
CA THR A 49 2.14 -13.63 -0.82
C THR A 49 1.94 -13.79 -2.33
N LEU A 50 1.94 -15.06 -2.79
CA LEU A 50 1.64 -15.37 -4.19
C LEU A 50 0.24 -14.88 -4.57
N ALA A 51 -0.76 -15.11 -3.73
CA ALA A 51 -2.12 -14.65 -3.97
C ALA A 51 -2.22 -13.13 -4.19
N ILE A 52 -1.45 -12.33 -3.43
CA ILE A 52 -1.39 -10.87 -3.64
C ILE A 52 -0.66 -10.55 -4.94
N SER A 53 0.46 -11.22 -5.23
CA SER A 53 1.22 -11.01 -6.47
C SER A 53 0.37 -11.28 -7.70
N ASP A 54 -0.31 -12.44 -7.73
CA ASP A 54 -1.15 -12.88 -8.83
C ASP A 54 -2.35 -11.95 -9.03
N TYR A 55 -3.02 -11.55 -7.93
CA TYR A 55 -4.10 -10.57 -7.98
C TYR A 55 -3.66 -9.22 -8.56
N VAL A 56 -2.50 -8.72 -8.13
CA VAL A 56 -1.98 -7.44 -8.65
C VAL A 56 -1.62 -7.57 -10.12
N THR A 57 -0.96 -8.65 -10.52
CA THR A 57 -0.62 -8.89 -11.93
C THR A 57 -1.87 -9.01 -12.81
N ASP A 58 -2.91 -9.73 -12.36
CA ASP A 58 -4.20 -9.83 -13.05
C ASP A 58 -4.85 -8.46 -13.28
N LYS A 59 -4.90 -7.61 -12.24
CA LYS A 59 -5.57 -6.30 -12.32
C LYS A 59 -4.79 -5.22 -13.02
N THR A 60 -3.46 -5.30 -13.03
CA THR A 60 -2.59 -4.23 -13.54
C THR A 60 -1.88 -4.57 -14.83
N ASN A 61 -1.85 -5.85 -15.22
CA ASN A 61 -0.94 -6.38 -16.25
C ASN A 61 0.56 -6.11 -15.97
N ILE A 62 0.92 -5.72 -14.74
CA ILE A 62 2.31 -5.55 -14.32
C ILE A 62 2.81 -6.88 -13.75
N PRO A 63 3.79 -7.54 -14.38
CA PRO A 63 4.25 -8.85 -13.94
C PRO A 63 5.02 -8.76 -12.62
N ILE A 64 4.66 -9.60 -11.66
CA ILE A 64 5.40 -9.81 -10.41
C ILE A 64 5.91 -11.25 -10.41
N SER A 65 7.22 -11.43 -10.54
CA SER A 65 7.82 -12.76 -10.39
C SER A 65 8.13 -13.03 -8.92
N SER A 66 7.44 -13.97 -8.30
CA SER A 66 7.64 -14.31 -6.88
C SER A 66 8.48 -15.58 -6.74
N LYS A 67 9.30 -15.65 -5.69
CA LYS A 67 10.16 -16.82 -5.41
C LYS A 67 10.20 -17.08 -3.91
N GLU A 68 10.09 -18.34 -3.49
CA GLU A 68 10.14 -18.73 -2.06
C GLU A 68 9.11 -17.99 -1.20
N THR A 69 8.01 -17.57 -1.83
CA THR A 69 6.93 -16.80 -1.22
C THR A 69 5.79 -17.75 -0.84
N PRO A 70 5.16 -17.61 0.36
CA PRO A 70 4.00 -18.41 0.73
C PRO A 70 2.78 -18.12 -0.17
N GLU A 71 1.91 -19.11 -0.37
CA GLU A 71 0.68 -18.97 -1.18
C GLU A 71 -0.18 -17.81 -0.69
N GLY A 72 -0.45 -17.76 0.62
CA GLY A 72 -1.28 -16.73 1.24
C GLY A 72 -2.78 -16.93 1.06
N LEU A 73 -3.56 -15.99 1.60
CA LEU A 73 -5.01 -15.97 1.43
C LEU A 73 -5.39 -15.27 0.13
N PRO A 74 -6.46 -15.71 -0.56
CA PRO A 74 -7.02 -14.98 -1.70
C PRO A 74 -7.36 -13.52 -1.34
N VAL A 75 -7.20 -12.62 -2.31
CA VAL A 75 -7.58 -11.22 -2.14
C VAL A 75 -9.09 -11.05 -2.27
N ASP A 76 -9.74 -10.63 -1.19
CA ASP A 76 -11.17 -10.32 -1.18
C ASP A 76 -11.42 -8.94 -1.78
N THR A 77 -12.37 -8.82 -2.71
CA THR A 77 -12.89 -7.53 -3.21
C THR A 77 -14.35 -7.40 -2.81
N VAL A 78 -14.72 -6.29 -2.18
CA VAL A 78 -16.08 -6.03 -1.67
C VAL A 78 -16.53 -4.67 -2.17
N SER A 79 -17.77 -4.56 -2.66
CA SER A 79 -18.33 -3.28 -3.05
C SER A 79 -19.11 -2.61 -1.91
N PHE A 80 -19.17 -1.28 -1.92
CA PHE A 80 -19.98 -0.49 -0.99
C PHE A 80 -20.58 0.72 -1.70
N SER A 81 -21.73 1.19 -1.23
CA SER A 81 -22.48 2.30 -1.86
C SER A 81 -22.33 3.60 -1.09
N ASN A 82 -22.08 3.53 0.21
CA ASN A 82 -21.95 4.68 1.11
C ASN A 82 -21.03 4.38 2.29
N VAL A 83 -20.78 5.41 3.10
CA VAL A 83 -19.83 5.37 4.22
C VAL A 83 -20.34 4.47 5.35
N GLU A 84 -21.66 4.40 5.54
CA GLU A 84 -22.29 3.53 6.53
C GLU A 84 -22.09 2.06 6.18
N GLU A 85 -22.25 1.70 4.91
CA GLU A 85 -21.99 0.34 4.40
C GLU A 85 -20.50 0.00 4.51
N LEU A 86 -19.62 0.89 4.07
CA LEU A 86 -18.17 0.73 4.23
C LEU A 86 -17.79 0.49 5.69
N THR A 87 -18.32 1.31 6.60
CA THR A 87 -18.04 1.20 8.04
C THR A 87 -18.50 -0.15 8.57
N LYS A 88 -19.71 -0.62 8.24
CA LYS A 88 -20.19 -1.95 8.65
C LYS A 88 -19.30 -3.08 8.12
N GLN A 89 -18.85 -3.01 6.88
CA GLN A 89 -17.98 -4.03 6.30
C GLN A 89 -16.58 -4.02 6.94
N LEU A 90 -16.06 -2.83 7.27
CA LEU A 90 -14.83 -2.68 8.04
C LEU A 90 -15.03 -3.23 9.46
N GLU A 91 -16.15 -2.96 10.12
CA GLU A 91 -16.46 -3.49 11.46
C GLU A 91 -16.43 -5.02 11.48
N PHE A 92 -17.10 -5.67 10.53
CA PHE A 92 -17.07 -7.13 10.40
C PHE A 92 -15.64 -7.64 10.20
N THR A 93 -14.89 -7.00 9.29
CA THR A 93 -13.52 -7.39 8.97
C THR A 93 -12.60 -7.22 10.18
N ILE A 94 -12.66 -6.09 10.87
CA ILE A 94 -11.86 -5.77 12.05
C ILE A 94 -12.22 -6.67 13.24
N GLN A 95 -13.50 -6.96 13.48
CA GLN A 95 -13.91 -7.89 14.53
C GLN A 95 -13.34 -9.28 14.28
N ARG A 96 -13.39 -9.76 13.03
CA ARG A 96 -12.80 -11.05 12.66
C ARG A 96 -11.29 -11.04 12.93
N LEU A 97 -10.56 -10.08 12.38
CA LEU A 97 -9.10 -10.02 12.48
C LEU A 97 -8.60 -9.79 13.91
N VAL A 98 -9.13 -8.79 14.60
CA VAL A 98 -8.58 -8.36 15.90
C VAL A 98 -9.20 -9.15 17.05
N THR A 99 -10.52 -9.36 17.04
CA THR A 99 -11.21 -10.00 18.18
C THR A 99 -11.13 -11.52 18.13
N ILE A 100 -11.31 -12.12 16.94
CA ILE A 100 -11.31 -13.59 16.78
C ILE A 100 -9.91 -14.11 16.49
N GLU A 101 -9.24 -13.58 15.46
CA GLU A 101 -7.92 -14.04 15.00
C GLU A 101 -6.76 -13.44 15.81
N LYS A 102 -7.03 -12.51 16.75
CA LYS A 102 -6.05 -11.89 17.67
C LYS A 102 -4.92 -11.12 16.97
N ILE A 103 -5.17 -10.59 15.77
CA ILE A 103 -4.23 -9.73 15.06
C ILE A 103 -4.15 -8.36 15.75
N SER A 104 -2.94 -7.82 15.89
CA SER A 104 -2.74 -6.48 16.45
C SER A 104 -3.27 -5.41 15.49
N CYS A 105 -3.86 -4.34 16.03
CA CYS A 105 -4.25 -3.18 15.21
C CYS A 105 -3.05 -2.56 14.48
N SER A 106 -1.83 -2.66 15.04
CA SER A 106 -0.59 -2.17 14.42
C SER A 106 -0.25 -2.90 13.10
N ASP A 107 -0.71 -4.14 12.95
CA ASP A 107 -0.46 -4.98 11.76
C ASP A 107 -1.44 -4.67 10.62
N ILE A 108 -2.50 -3.89 10.91
CA ILE A 108 -3.56 -3.53 9.97
C ILE A 108 -3.38 -2.06 9.56
N THR A 109 -3.19 -1.84 8.26
CA THR A 109 -3.26 -0.50 7.66
C THR A 109 -4.52 -0.35 6.85
N ILE A 110 -5.28 0.72 7.08
CA ILE A 110 -6.34 1.13 6.17
C ILE A 110 -5.74 2.13 5.17
N LEU A 111 -5.67 1.77 3.90
CA LEU A 111 -5.25 2.68 2.84
C LEU A 111 -6.46 3.26 2.15
N VAL A 112 -6.52 4.58 2.08
CA VAL A 112 -7.58 5.30 1.37
C VAL A 112 -7.05 5.91 0.09
N ASP A 113 -7.92 5.91 -0.92
CA ASP A 113 -7.70 6.70 -2.12
C ASP A 113 -8.07 8.19 -1.89
N GLY A 114 -7.34 9.09 -2.53
CA GLY A 114 -7.51 10.54 -2.38
C GLY A 114 -6.88 11.17 -1.14
N HIS A 115 -7.35 12.37 -0.79
CA HIS A 115 -6.83 13.17 0.33
C HIS A 115 -7.42 12.73 1.67
N LEU A 116 -6.52 12.47 2.64
CA LEU A 116 -6.89 11.95 3.96
C LEU A 116 -7.93 12.81 4.70
N ASN A 117 -7.79 14.14 4.62
CA ASN A 117 -8.65 15.08 5.34
C ASN A 117 -10.07 15.17 4.73
N GLU A 118 -10.21 14.86 3.45
CA GLU A 118 -11.47 14.91 2.70
C GLU A 118 -12.15 13.54 2.66
N HIS A 119 -11.42 12.47 3.00
CA HIS A 119 -11.96 11.12 2.99
C HIS A 119 -13.02 10.96 4.09
N PRO A 120 -14.17 10.31 3.82
CA PRO A 120 -15.26 10.22 4.79
C PRO A 120 -14.90 9.57 6.12
N LEU A 121 -13.91 8.66 6.14
CA LEU A 121 -13.40 8.07 7.37
C LEU A 121 -12.78 9.09 8.34
N ASN A 122 -12.42 10.29 7.89
CA ASN A 122 -11.93 11.34 8.76
C ASN A 122 -13.00 11.84 9.76
N GLN A 123 -14.28 11.55 9.50
CA GLN A 123 -15.39 11.84 10.41
C GLN A 123 -15.77 10.63 11.30
N VAL A 124 -15.10 9.50 11.14
CA VAL A 124 -15.38 8.26 11.87
C VAL A 124 -14.39 8.12 13.03
N GLU A 125 -14.89 8.18 14.25
CA GLU A 125 -14.03 8.13 15.46
C GLU A 125 -13.51 6.73 15.78
N LYS A 126 -14.24 5.68 15.39
CA LYS A 126 -13.91 4.28 15.69
C LYS A 126 -14.51 3.32 14.70
N ILE A 127 -13.87 2.16 14.57
CA ILE A 127 -14.42 0.99 13.86
C ILE A 127 -14.52 -0.15 14.87
N ALA A 128 -15.73 -0.67 15.04
CA ALA A 128 -16.07 -1.61 16.11
C ALA A 128 -15.74 -1.02 17.50
N SER A 129 -14.77 -1.59 18.21
CA SER A 129 -14.32 -1.13 19.54
C SER A 129 -12.97 -0.42 19.52
N TYR A 130 -12.39 -0.20 18.33
CA TYR A 130 -11.03 0.33 18.17
C TYR A 130 -11.06 1.76 17.64
N PRO A 131 -10.37 2.72 18.27
CA PRO A 131 -10.24 4.08 17.77
C PRO A 131 -9.70 4.07 16.33
N LEU A 132 -10.28 4.89 15.46
CA LEU A 132 -9.79 5.10 14.11
C LEU A 132 -9.06 6.44 14.08
N VAL A 133 -7.77 6.40 13.76
CA VAL A 133 -6.90 7.58 13.82
C VAL A 133 -6.26 7.80 12.45
N PRO A 134 -6.36 9.02 11.89
CA PRO A 134 -5.60 9.36 10.70
C PRO A 134 -4.12 9.38 11.04
N TRP A 135 -3.32 8.67 10.23
CA TRP A 135 -1.88 8.62 10.45
C TRP A 135 -1.20 9.83 9.79
N HIS A 136 -1.00 10.86 10.60
CA HIS A 136 -0.45 12.15 10.18
C HIS A 136 1.06 12.34 10.44
N ASN A 137 1.67 11.58 11.37
CA ASN A 137 3.05 11.78 11.85
C ASN A 137 3.91 10.52 11.75
N ASP A 138 5.23 10.71 11.70
CA ASP A 138 6.28 9.67 11.67
C ASP A 138 6.44 8.89 13.00
N GLY A 139 5.46 8.96 13.90
CA GLY A 139 5.45 8.24 15.17
C GLY A 139 5.06 6.77 14.99
N GLU A 140 5.56 5.92 15.89
CA GLU A 140 5.23 4.50 15.91
C GLU A 140 3.71 4.27 16.06
N ARG A 141 3.21 3.22 15.40
CA ARG A 141 1.83 2.75 15.53
C ARG A 141 1.67 2.01 16.85
N GLU A 142 1.70 2.74 17.94
CA GLU A 142 1.57 2.15 19.26
C GLU A 142 0.09 2.12 19.71
N GLY A 143 -0.26 1.05 20.41
CA GLY A 143 -1.56 0.91 21.08
C GLY A 143 -2.63 0.17 20.27
N LYS A 144 -3.89 0.40 20.64
CA LYS A 144 -5.07 -0.33 20.14
C LYS A 144 -5.82 0.43 19.04
N ALA A 145 -5.20 1.46 18.46
CA ALA A 145 -5.81 2.28 17.43
C ALA A 145 -5.58 1.68 16.04
N LEU A 146 -6.63 1.71 15.21
CA LEU A 146 -6.52 1.47 13.78
C LEU A 146 -6.07 2.76 13.10
N HIS A 147 -5.14 2.62 12.17
CA HIS A 147 -4.59 3.74 11.44
C HIS A 147 -5.06 3.72 10.00
N PHE A 148 -5.50 4.87 9.50
CA PHE A 148 -5.75 5.06 8.08
C PHE A 148 -4.89 6.16 7.49
N THR A 149 -4.46 5.99 6.24
CA THR A 149 -3.57 6.92 5.55
C THR A 149 -3.73 6.82 4.04
N SER A 150 -3.12 7.74 3.29
CA SER A 150 -3.08 7.67 1.82
C SER A 150 -1.78 7.05 1.32
N ILE A 151 -1.79 6.56 0.07
CA ILE A 151 -0.60 5.97 -0.54
C ILE A 151 0.58 6.94 -0.63
N ASN A 152 0.30 8.25 -0.76
CA ASN A 152 1.35 9.28 -0.83
C ASN A 152 2.22 9.32 0.43
N ARG A 153 1.64 9.00 1.60
CA ARG A 153 2.35 8.91 2.88
C ARG A 153 2.85 7.49 3.16
N PHE A 154 2.14 6.48 2.70
CA PHE A 154 2.48 5.08 2.98
C PHE A 154 3.49 4.48 1.98
N LYS A 155 3.85 5.20 0.93
CA LYS A 155 4.86 4.76 -0.04
C LYS A 155 6.20 4.57 0.65
N GLY A 156 6.82 3.41 0.43
CA GLY A 156 8.08 3.03 1.09
C GLY A 156 7.88 2.25 2.40
N LEU A 157 6.66 2.21 2.91
CA LEU A 157 6.27 1.41 4.07
C LEU A 157 5.52 0.16 3.63
N GLU A 158 5.22 -0.70 4.58
CA GLU A 158 4.56 -2.00 4.36
C GLU A 158 3.83 -2.43 5.63
N SER A 159 2.80 -3.25 5.47
CA SER A 159 1.96 -3.76 6.56
C SER A 159 1.66 -5.25 6.35
N PRO A 160 1.59 -6.06 7.42
CA PRO A 160 1.09 -7.43 7.31
C PRO A 160 -0.28 -7.51 6.62
N ILE A 161 -1.22 -6.66 7.06
CA ILE A 161 -2.57 -6.56 6.50
C ILE A 161 -2.82 -5.16 5.96
N VAL A 162 -3.36 -5.07 4.75
CA VAL A 162 -3.85 -3.82 4.16
C VAL A 162 -5.32 -3.96 3.79
N LEU A 163 -6.12 -3.01 4.26
CA LEU A 163 -7.50 -2.77 3.86
C LEU A 163 -7.51 -1.56 2.92
N LEU A 164 -7.60 -1.79 1.62
CA LEU A 164 -7.56 -0.75 0.60
C LEU A 164 -8.98 -0.28 0.28
N ILE A 165 -9.24 1.03 0.37
CA ILE A 165 -10.53 1.65 0.10
C ILE A 165 -10.39 2.55 -1.12
N LEU A 166 -11.15 2.24 -2.16
CA LEU A 166 -11.17 2.95 -3.43
C LEU A 166 -12.45 3.79 -3.55
N ASN A 167 -12.34 4.96 -4.17
CA ASN A 167 -13.47 5.87 -4.39
C ASN A 167 -14.34 5.49 -5.61
N GLY A 168 -13.99 4.42 -6.32
CA GLY A 168 -14.70 3.87 -7.48
C GLY A 168 -14.30 2.41 -7.73
N GLY A 169 -14.44 1.96 -8.97
CA GLY A 169 -13.98 0.65 -9.41
C GLY A 169 -12.44 0.55 -9.40
N ILE A 170 -11.93 -0.68 -9.52
CA ILE A 170 -10.47 -0.90 -9.62
C ILE A 170 -9.94 -0.31 -10.93
N GLU A 171 -10.74 -0.43 -11.99
CA GLU A 171 -10.51 0.07 -13.33
C GLU A 171 -10.40 1.60 -13.40
N ASP A 172 -10.98 2.33 -12.44
CA ASP A 172 -10.94 3.79 -12.37
C ASP A 172 -9.64 4.31 -11.74
N VAL A 173 -8.89 3.43 -11.07
CA VAL A 173 -7.66 3.80 -10.37
C VAL A 173 -6.47 3.73 -11.33
N ASN A 174 -5.60 4.73 -11.27
CA ASN A 174 -4.33 4.70 -12.00
C ASN A 174 -3.57 3.39 -11.71
N THR A 175 -3.18 2.67 -12.76
CA THR A 175 -2.58 1.33 -12.66
C THR A 175 -1.35 1.29 -11.75
N LYS A 176 -0.44 2.27 -11.85
CA LYS A 176 0.75 2.35 -10.98
C LYS A 176 0.38 2.66 -9.54
N MET A 177 -0.66 3.45 -9.33
CA MET A 177 -1.17 3.76 -8.01
C MET A 177 -1.77 2.52 -7.34
N PHE A 178 -2.64 1.80 -8.05
CA PHE A 178 -3.23 0.54 -7.59
C PHE A 178 -2.14 -0.51 -7.29
N TYR A 179 -1.19 -0.69 -8.22
CA TYR A 179 -0.01 -1.52 -8.01
C TYR A 179 0.74 -1.14 -6.72
N THR A 180 1.02 0.15 -6.54
CA THR A 180 1.77 0.63 -5.37
C THR A 180 0.98 0.41 -4.09
N GLN A 181 -0.34 0.65 -4.07
CA GLN A 181 -1.25 0.44 -2.94
C GLN A 181 -1.31 -1.03 -2.53
N CYS A 182 -1.57 -1.94 -3.48
CA CYS A 182 -1.72 -3.37 -3.19
C CYS A 182 -0.41 -4.01 -2.72
N THR A 183 0.73 -3.63 -3.32
CA THR A 183 2.05 -4.19 -2.96
C THR A 183 2.56 -3.76 -1.58
N ARG A 184 1.82 -2.91 -0.85
CA ARG A 184 2.12 -2.59 0.56
C ARG A 184 1.69 -3.68 1.52
N ALA A 185 0.78 -4.57 1.11
CA ALA A 185 0.34 -5.72 1.89
C ALA A 185 1.37 -6.84 1.82
N LYS A 186 1.76 -7.41 2.96
CA LYS A 186 2.65 -8.59 3.01
C LYS A 186 1.88 -9.90 3.00
N SER A 187 0.81 -10.00 3.78
CA SER A 187 0.17 -11.28 4.10
C SER A 187 -1.30 -11.34 3.69
N MET A 188 -2.04 -10.25 3.89
CA MET A 188 -3.45 -10.17 3.51
C MET A 188 -3.76 -8.80 2.90
N LEU A 189 -4.46 -8.82 1.77
CA LEU A 189 -5.03 -7.66 1.12
C LEU A 189 -6.54 -7.84 1.02
N LYS A 190 -7.30 -6.80 1.35
CA LYS A 190 -8.73 -6.73 1.07
C LYS A 190 -9.05 -5.37 0.45
N VAL A 191 -9.81 -5.38 -0.64
CA VAL A 191 -10.14 -4.18 -1.42
C VAL A 191 -11.62 -3.87 -1.27
N PHE A 192 -11.93 -2.63 -0.92
CA PHE A 192 -13.27 -2.08 -0.83
C PHE A 192 -13.47 -1.08 -1.97
N CYS A 193 -14.40 -1.34 -2.87
CA CYS A 193 -14.66 -0.50 -4.04
C CYS A 193 -16.00 0.23 -3.89
N LYS A 194 -16.02 1.53 -4.14
CA LYS A 194 -17.27 2.28 -4.16
C LYS A 194 -18.02 2.00 -5.47
N ASN A 195 -19.32 1.70 -5.38
CA ASN A 195 -20.23 1.57 -6.51
C ASN A 195 -20.51 2.91 -7.19
#